data_AF-W9TJ80-F1
#
_entry.id   AF-W9TJ80-F1
#
_cell.length_a   1.000
_cell.length_b   1.000
_cell.length_c   1.000
_cell.angle_alpha   90.00
_cell.angle_beta   90.00
_cell.angle_gamma   90.00
#
_symmetry.space_group_name_H-M   'P 1'
#
loop_
_entity.id
_entity.type
_entity.pdbx_description
1 polymer ?
#
loop_
_entity_poly.entity_id
_entity_poly.type
_entity_poly.pdbx_seq_one_letter_code
_entity_poly.pdbx_strand_id
1 'polypeptide(L)' 'MAIAPQQLVADDLAAGRLLAPWGFVETEAKLALWVPTRRMDRRAEQLAEWLTREMQG' A
#
# COMPACT_ATOMS: atom_id res chain seq x y z
N MET A 1 -20.77 -3.98 -4.95
CA MET A 1 -20.23 -2.60 -4.88
C MET A 1 -19.43 -2.52 -3.60
N ALA A 2 -18.18 -2.09 -3.67
CA ALA A 2 -17.28 -2.03 -2.52
C ALA A 2 -16.39 -0.79 -2.62
N ILE A 3 -15.84 -0.37 -1.48
CA ILE A 3 -14.80 0.65 -1.40
C ILE A 3 -13.49 -0.09 -1.08
N ALA A 4 -12.49 0.07 -1.93
CA ALA A 4 -11.21 -0.62 -1.79
C ALA A 4 -10.04 0.32 -2.11
N PRO A 5 -8.93 0.26 -1.35
CA PRO A 5 -7.67 0.87 -1.75
C PRO A 5 -7.17 0.29 -3.08
N GLN A 6 -6.56 1.13 -3.91
CA GLN A 6 -6.02 0.71 -5.22
C GLN A 6 -5.06 -0.47 -5.09
N GLN A 7 -4.20 -0.47 -4.07
CA GLN A 7 -3.22 -1.51 -3.81
C GLN A 7 -3.82 -2.93 -3.64
N LEU A 8 -5.10 -3.06 -3.27
CA LEU A 8 -5.76 -4.36 -3.11
C LEU A 8 -6.38 -4.89 -4.41
N VAL A 9 -6.64 -4.02 -5.39
CA VAL A 9 -7.42 -4.33 -6.59
C VAL A 9 -6.67 -4.04 -7.89
N ALA A 10 -5.44 -3.51 -7.83
CA ALA A 10 -4.65 -3.13 -8.98
C ALA A 10 -4.49 -4.29 -9.99
N ASP A 11 -4.13 -5.48 -9.52
CA ASP A 11 -3.96 -6.66 -10.37
C ASP A 11 -5.27 -7.12 -11.02
N ASP A 12 -6.37 -7.06 -10.27
CA ASP A 12 -7.70 -7.41 -10.78
C ASP A 12 -8.19 -6.41 -11.82
N LEU A 13 -7.88 -5.12 -11.65
CA LEU A 13 -8.16 -4.07 -12.64
C LEU A 13 -7.30 -4.25 -13.89
N ALA A 14 -6.00 -4.52 -13.73
CA ALA A 14 -5.08 -4.77 -14.84
C ALA A 14 -5.49 -6.03 -15.63
N ALA A 15 -5.99 -7.06 -14.94
CA ALA A 15 -6.51 -8.28 -15.55
C ALA A 15 -7.95 -8.15 -16.09
N GLY A 16 -8.61 -7.00 -15.91
CA GLY A 16 -10.00 -6.78 -16.32
C GLY A 16 -11.05 -7.60 -15.55
N ARG A 17 -10.68 -8.19 -14.40
CA ARG A 17 -11.61 -8.90 -13.51
C ARG A 17 -12.46 -7.94 -12.69
N LEU A 18 -11.94 -6.76 -12.39
CA LEU A 18 -12.65 -5.67 -11.73
C LEU A 18 -12.74 -4.45 -12.65
N LEU A 19 -13.70 -3.57 -12.33
CA LEU A 19 -13.86 -2.26 -12.95
C LEU A 19 -13.96 -1.19 -11.87
N ALA A 20 -13.24 -0.08 -12.05
CA ALA A 20 -13.30 1.11 -11.20
C ALA A 20 -13.93 2.28 -11.99
N PRO A 21 -15.25 2.30 -12.17
CA PRO A 21 -15.93 3.26 -13.07
C PRO A 21 -15.79 4.72 -12.63
N TRP A 22 -15.52 4.97 -11.35
CA TRP A 22 -15.28 6.31 -10.81
C TRP A 22 -13.81 6.58 -10.47
N GLY A 23 -12.91 5.62 -10.72
CA GLY A 23 -11.49 5.72 -10.40
C GLY A 23 -11.17 5.73 -8.91
N PHE A 24 -10.00 6.27 -8.57
CA PHE A 24 -9.47 6.40 -7.22
C PHE A 24 -9.26 7.86 -6.84
N VAL A 25 -9.39 8.16 -5.55
CA VAL A 25 -9.13 9.47 -4.98
C VAL A 25 -8.14 9.35 -3.84
N GLU A 26 -7.22 10.31 -3.72
CA GLU A 26 -6.31 10.39 -2.58
C GLU A 26 -7.11 10.64 -1.29
N THR A 27 -6.72 9.98 -0.21
CA THR A 27 -7.35 10.15 1.10
C THR A 27 -6.29 10.31 2.20
N GLU A 28 -6.72 10.66 3.40
CA GLU A 28 -5.83 10.71 4.56
C GLU A 28 -5.39 9.31 5.05
N ALA A 29 -5.93 8.23 4.50
CA ALA A 29 -5.54 6.88 4.88
C ALA A 29 -4.08 6.60 4.51
N LYS A 30 -3.33 6.02 5.45
CA LYS A 30 -1.92 5.66 5.28
C LYS A 30 -1.67 4.21 5.67
N LEU A 31 -0.76 3.56 4.97
CA LEU A 31 -0.15 2.31 5.44
C LEU A 31 0.98 2.65 6.41
N ALA A 32 1.03 1.96 7.54
CA ALA A 32 2.02 2.21 8.58
C ALA A 32 2.74 0.93 8.98
N LEU A 33 4.07 0.98 9.04
CA LEU A 33 4.91 -0.06 9.62
C LEU A 33 5.16 0.26 11.09
N TRP A 34 4.67 -0.58 12.00
CA TRP A 34 4.79 -0.35 13.44
C TRP A 34 6.02 -1.06 13.99
N VAL A 35 6.90 -0.30 14.65
CA VAL A 35 8.18 -0.79 15.15
C VAL A 35 8.31 -0.51 16.66
N PRO A 36 8.83 -1.46 17.47
CA PRO A 36 9.02 -1.22 18.90
C PRO A 36 10.03 -0.10 19.17
N THR A 37 9.63 0.92 19.94
CA THR A 37 10.50 2.08 20.28
C THR A 37 11.79 1.70 21.01
N ARG A 38 11.78 0.60 21.77
CA ARG A 38 12.90 0.24 22.67
C ARG A 38 14.12 -0.35 21.96
N ARG A 39 14.04 -0.56 20.64
CA ARG A 39 15.15 -1.08 19.84
C ARG A 39 15.17 -0.33 18.53
N MET A 40 16.21 0.48 18.29
CA MET A 40 16.53 0.93 16.94
C MET A 40 16.91 -0.32 16.14
N ASP A 41 15.92 -0.90 15.48
CA ASP A 41 16.11 -2.11 14.69
C ASP A 41 16.44 -1.71 13.26
N ARG A 42 17.74 -1.77 12.93
CA ARG A 42 18.25 -1.53 11.58
C ARG A 42 17.54 -2.39 10.53
N ARG A 43 16.96 -3.55 10.90
CA ARG A 43 16.16 -4.36 9.97
C ARG A 43 14.82 -3.71 9.67
N ALA A 44 14.21 -3.04 10.64
CA ALA A 44 12.97 -2.33 10.44
C ALA A 44 13.16 -1.10 9.54
N GLU A 45 14.28 -0.39 9.68
CA GLU A 45 14.67 0.68 8.75
C GLU A 45 14.85 0.14 7.32
N GLN A 46 15.61 -0.94 7.15
CA GLN A 46 15.79 -1.59 5.85
C GLN A 46 14.46 -2.09 5.25
N LEU A 47 13.56 -2.61 6.08
CA LEU A 47 12.23 -3.03 5.64
C LEU A 47 11.39 -1.84 5.19
N ALA A 48 11.41 -0.72 5.93
CA ALA A 48 10.69 0.49 5.57
C ALA A 48 11.21 1.07 4.23
N GLU A 49 12.52 1.11 4.03
CA GLU A 49 13.14 1.53 2.77
C GLU A 49 12.73 0.61 1.63
N TRP A 50 12.77 -0.71 1.84
CA TRP A 50 12.36 -1.68 0.83
C TRP A 50 10.88 -1.54 0.48
N LEU A 51 9.98 -1.49 1.47
CA LEU A 51 8.54 -1.31 1.26
C LEU A 51 8.22 -0.03 0.49
N THR A 52 8.94 1.06 0.79
CA THR A 52 8.77 2.33 0.08
C THR A 52 9.10 2.20 -1.40
N ARG A 53 10.14 1.44 -1.76
CA ARG A 53 10.48 1.17 -3.17
C ARG A 53 9.46 0.28 -3.85
N GLU A 54 9.01 -0.78 -3.20
CA GLU A 54 8.01 -1.70 -3.77
C GLU A 54 6.66 -1.02 -4.01
N MET A 55 6.30 -0.04 -3.18
CA MET A 55 5.05 0.71 -3.33
C MET A 55 5.10 1.82 -4.40
N GLN A 56 6.27 2.12 -4.98
CA GLN A 56 6.44 3.10 -6.04
C GLN A 56 6.28 2.51 -7.45
N GLY A 57 6.13 1.19 -7.57
CA GLY A 57 5.83 0.47 -8.82
C GLY A 57 4.33 0.30 -9.05
#